data_AF-A0A132MSQ0-F1
#
_entry.id   AF-A0A132MSQ0-F1
#
_cell.length_a   1.000
_cell.length_b   1.000
_cell.length_c   1.000
_cell.angle_alpha   90.00
_cell.angle_beta   90.00
_cell.angle_gamma   90.00
#
_symmetry.space_group_name_H-M   'P 1'
#
loop_
_entity.id
_entity.type
_entity.pdbx_description
1 polymer ?
#
loop_
_entity_poly.entity_id
_entity_poly.type
_entity_poly.pdbx_seq_one_letter_code
_entity_poly.pdbx_strand_id
1 'polypeptide(L)'
;MILDPEEWMDLRRFRALHRAGVSIGAIARETGHDWRTVRKYLTAEEAVPPAAPPRKGTQPRKIDPLAGVVDAWLRAGIGLKASVIHERLVDQYGFAGHYPRVKR
;
A
#
# COMPACT_ATOMS: atom_id res chain seq x y z
N MET A 1 -9.73 5.51 -6.22
CA MET A 1 -10.40 6.21 -5.08
C MET A 1 -10.11 5.42 -3.82
N ILE A 2 -9.62 6.05 -2.74
CA ILE A 2 -9.48 5.39 -1.44
C ILE A 2 -10.87 5.44 -0.78
N LEU A 3 -11.45 4.27 -0.50
CA LEU A 3 -12.73 4.15 0.19
C LEU A 3 -12.50 4.17 1.70
N ASP A 4 -13.49 4.63 2.46
CA ASP A 4 -13.46 4.45 3.90
C ASP A 4 -13.59 2.95 4.25
N PRO A 5 -13.33 2.55 5.51
CA PRO A 5 -13.41 1.15 5.90
C PRO A 5 -14.79 0.52 5.70
N GLU A 6 -15.87 1.28 5.89
CA GLU A 6 -17.26 0.80 5.78
C GLU A 6 -17.63 0.55 4.32
N GLU A 7 -17.45 1.53 3.43
CA GLU A 7 -17.68 1.38 1.99
C GLU A 7 -16.79 0.27 1.38
N TRP A 8 -15.58 0.07 1.92
CA TRP A 8 -14.72 -1.04 1.50
C TRP A 8 -15.29 -2.41 1.88
N MET A 9 -15.83 -2.54 3.09
CA MET A 9 -16.49 -3.77 3.53
C MET A 9 -17.75 -4.04 2.69
N ASP A 10 -18.54 -3.00 2.42
CA ASP A 10 -19.74 -3.09 1.59
C ASP A 10 -19.40 -3.47 0.15
N LEU A 11 -18.38 -2.87 -0.46
CA LEU A 11 -17.90 -3.25 -1.78
C LEU A 11 -17.52 -4.74 -1.84
N ARG A 12 -16.81 -5.26 -0.82
CA ARG A 12 -16.48 -6.69 -0.75
C ARG A 12 -17.73 -7.55 -0.67
N ARG A 13 -18.72 -7.14 0.12
CA ARG A 13 -20.01 -7.83 0.26
C ARG A 13 -20.79 -7.80 -1.06
N PHE A 14 -20.84 -6.67 -1.75
CA PHE A 14 -21.48 -6.54 -3.07
C PHE A 14 -20.83 -7.47 -4.08
N ARG A 15 -19.49 -7.47 -4.18
CA ARG A 15 -18.73 -8.34 -5.09
C ARG A 15 -18.93 -9.83 -4.78
N ALA A 16 -18.99 -10.20 -3.50
CA ALA A 16 -19.25 -11.58 -3.09
C ALA A 16 -20.65 -12.05 -3.52
N LEU A 17 -21.69 -11.26 -3.26
CA LEU A 17 -23.06 -11.59 -3.63
C LEU A 17 -23.26 -11.59 -5.16
N HIS A 18 -22.65 -10.64 -5.87
CA HIS A 18 -22.71 -10.59 -7.32
C HIS A 18 -22.05 -11.81 -7.97
N ARG A 19 -20.90 -12.26 -7.43
CA ARG A 19 -20.24 -13.52 -7.86
C ARG A 19 -21.07 -14.76 -7.56
N ALA A 20 -21.88 -14.73 -6.50
CA ALA A 20 -22.85 -15.78 -6.19
C ALA A 20 -24.11 -15.75 -7.08
N GLY A 21 -24.18 -14.83 -8.06
CA GLY A 21 -25.30 -14.72 -9.00
C GLY A 21 -26.50 -13.92 -8.48
N VAL A 22 -26.35 -13.24 -7.33
CA VAL A 22 -27.41 -12.41 -6.78
C VAL A 22 -27.57 -11.14 -7.62
N SER A 23 -28.81 -10.81 -7.98
CA SER A 23 -29.11 -9.60 -8.76
C SER A 23 -28.77 -8.32 -7.98
N ILE A 24 -28.40 -7.25 -8.68
CA ILE A 24 -28.05 -5.93 -8.08
C ILE A 24 -29.15 -5.44 -7.13
N GLY A 25 -30.43 -5.60 -7.50
CA GLY A 25 -31.56 -5.20 -6.65
C GLY A 25 -31.73 -6.04 -5.39
N ALA A 26 -31.37 -7.32 -5.43
CA ALA A 26 -31.35 -8.17 -4.25
C ALA A 26 -30.16 -7.85 -3.34
N ILE A 27 -28.99 -7.55 -3.91
CA ILE A 27 -27.81 -7.07 -3.15
C ILE A 27 -28.16 -5.78 -2.41
N ALA A 28 -28.78 -4.81 -3.08
CA ALA A 28 -29.22 -3.55 -2.49
C ALA A 28 -30.13 -3.74 -1.27
N ARG A 29 -31.09 -4.67 -1.36
CA ARG A 29 -31.99 -5.01 -0.24
C ARG A 29 -31.26 -5.70 0.90
N GLU A 30 -30.37 -6.65 0.57
CA GLU A 30 -29.59 -7.43 1.53
C GLU A 30 -28.60 -6.56 2.32
N THR A 31 -28.03 -5.54 1.68
CA THR A 31 -27.04 -4.65 2.30
C THR A 31 -27.62 -3.32 2.77
N GLY A 32 -28.92 -3.05 2.54
CA GLY A 32 -29.56 -1.79 2.92
C GLY A 32 -29.11 -0.56 2.11
N HIS A 33 -28.53 -0.77 0.92
CA HIS A 33 -27.98 0.28 0.07
C HIS A 33 -28.89 0.59 -1.13
N ASP A 34 -28.77 1.79 -1.71
CA ASP A 34 -29.43 2.09 -2.99
C ASP A 34 -28.80 1.28 -4.14
N TRP A 35 -29.64 0.80 -5.06
CA TRP A 35 -29.20 -0.03 -6.17
C TRP A 35 -28.21 0.69 -7.11
N ARG A 36 -28.26 2.03 -7.20
CA ARG A 36 -27.27 2.82 -7.95
C ARG A 36 -25.91 2.78 -7.28
N THR A 37 -25.86 2.78 -5.95
CA THR A 37 -24.63 2.65 -5.17
C THR A 37 -23.99 1.29 -5.40
N VAL A 38 -24.77 0.21 -5.30
CA VAL A 38 -24.31 -1.15 -5.60
C VAL A 38 -23.78 -1.25 -7.03
N ARG A 39 -24.54 -0.73 -8.02
CA ARG A 39 -24.14 -0.73 -9.43
C ARG A 39 -22.83 0.03 -9.64
N LYS A 40 -22.73 1.27 -9.13
CA LYS A 40 -21.52 2.12 -9.21
C LYS A 40 -20.30 1.37 -8.69
N TYR A 41 -20.41 0.75 -7.52
CA TYR A 41 -19.31 0.05 -6.87
C TYR A 41 -18.92 -1.26 -7.57
N LEU A 42 -19.87 -1.98 -8.16
CA LEU A 42 -19.57 -3.15 -8.99
C LEU A 42 -18.88 -2.79 -10.32
N THR A 43 -19.20 -1.63 -10.90
CA THR A 43 -18.57 -1.15 -12.14
C THR A 43 -17.22 -0.46 -11.92
N ALA A 44 -16.88 -0.08 -10.68
CA ALA A 44 -15.59 0.50 -10.36
C ALA A 44 -14.50 -0.58 -10.34
N GLU A 45 -13.71 -0.66 -11.41
CA GLU A 45 -12.60 -1.63 -11.54
C GLU A 45 -11.49 -1.40 -10.49
N GLU A 46 -11.27 -0.16 -10.04
CA GLU A 46 -10.08 0.25 -9.27
C GLU A 46 -10.38 0.79 -7.85
N ALA A 47 -11.31 0.16 -7.14
CA ALA A 47 -11.41 0.41 -5.70
C ALA A 47 -10.26 -0.33 -4.98
N VAL A 48 -9.42 0.44 -4.30
CA VAL A 48 -8.25 -0.05 -3.53
C VAL A 48 -8.62 -0.05 -2.05
N PRO A 49 -8.21 -1.06 -1.26
CA PRO A 49 -8.46 -1.08 0.18
C PRO A 49 -7.92 0.18 0.86
N PRO A 50 -8.61 0.69 1.90
CA PRO A 50 -8.05 1.76 2.72
C PRO A 50 -6.71 1.30 3.30
N ALA A 51 -5.68 2.12 3.10
CA ALA A 51 -4.40 1.91 3.76
C ALA A 51 -4.56 2.22 5.25
N ALA A 52 -4.09 1.30 6.11
CA ALA A 52 -4.05 1.58 7.54
C ALA A 52 -3.17 2.81 7.80
N PRO A 53 -3.63 3.78 8.61
CA PRO A 53 -2.79 4.91 8.96
C PRO A 53 -1.54 4.40 9.70
N PRO A 54 -0.38 5.06 9.51
CA PRO A 54 0.82 4.70 10.26
C PRO A 54 0.53 4.82 11.76
N ARG A 55 1.04 3.86 12.56
CA ARG A 55 0.90 3.92 14.02
C ARG A 55 1.45 5.26 14.53
N LYS A 56 0.68 5.96 15.38
CA LYS A 56 1.09 7.24 15.98
C LYS A 56 2.50 7.11 16.57
N GLY A 57 3.43 7.94 16.09
CA GLY A 57 4.85 7.90 16.48
C GLY A 57 5.78 7.12 15.54
N THR A 58 5.27 6.51 14.46
CA THR A 58 6.11 5.93 13.40
C THR A 58 6.75 7.06 12.60
N GLN A 59 8.03 7.29 12.81
CA GLN A 59 8.82 8.20 11.98
C GLN A 59 9.13 7.53 10.64
N PRO A 60 9.08 8.27 9.51
CA PRO A 60 9.53 7.76 8.22
C PRO A 60 10.99 7.31 8.33
N ARG A 61 11.37 6.23 7.62
CA ARG A 61 12.73 5.70 7.76
C ARG A 61 13.65 6.66 7.02
N LYS A 62 14.72 7.11 7.69
CA LYS A 62 15.72 8.00 7.10
C LYS A 62 16.34 7.46 5.80
N ILE A 63 16.30 6.14 5.60
CA ILE A 63 16.86 5.48 4.42
C ILE A 63 15.92 5.50 3.21
N ASP A 64 14.61 5.69 3.42
CA ASP A 64 13.62 5.58 2.34
C ASP A 64 13.93 6.52 1.16
N PRO A 65 14.38 7.79 1.36
CA PRO A 65 14.78 8.67 0.25
C PRO A 65 16.01 8.19 -0.53
N LEU A 66 16.84 7.34 0.07
CA LEU A 66 18.10 6.85 -0.49
C LEU A 66 17.98 5.42 -1.05
N ALA A 67 16.81 4.78 -0.92
CA ALA A 67 16.59 3.41 -1.36
C ALA A 67 16.94 3.20 -2.85
N GLY A 68 16.56 4.15 -3.71
CA GLY A 68 16.88 4.08 -5.15
C GLY A 68 18.38 4.11 -5.45
N VAL A 69 19.18 4.80 -4.64
CA VAL A 69 20.64 4.86 -4.76
C VAL A 69 21.24 3.51 -4.36
N VAL A 70 20.78 2.95 -3.24
CA VAL A 70 21.20 1.62 -2.76
C VAL A 70 20.88 0.56 -3.80
N ASP A 71 19.66 0.58 -4.35
CA ASP A 71 19.24 -0.34 -5.40
C ASP A 71 20.10 -0.25 -6.67
N ALA A 72 20.48 0.97 -7.08
CA ALA A 72 21.36 1.17 -8.22
C ALA A 72 22.75 0.55 -7.98
N TRP A 73 23.32 0.70 -6.79
CA TRP A 73 24.60 0.09 -6.44
C TRP A 73 24.55 -1.43 -6.35
N LEU A 74 23.49 -1.98 -5.77
CA LEU A 74 23.30 -3.43 -5.71
C LEU A 74 23.10 -4.05 -7.11
N ARG A 75 22.41 -3.33 -8.01
CA ARG A 75 22.30 -3.74 -9.43
C ARG A 75 23.63 -3.67 -10.17
N ALA A 76 24.45 -2.65 -9.89
CA ALA A 76 25.75 -2.47 -10.55
C ALA A 76 26.83 -3.41 -10.00
N GLY A 77 26.68 -3.95 -8.79
CA GLY A 77 27.69 -4.78 -8.14
C GLY A 77 27.08 -5.87 -7.26
N ILE A 78 27.05 -7.10 -7.79
CA ILE A 78 26.66 -8.29 -7.04
C ILE A 78 27.69 -8.51 -5.93
N GLY A 79 27.30 -8.27 -4.67
CA GLY A 79 28.15 -8.51 -3.49
C GLY A 79 28.58 -7.27 -2.71
N LEU A 80 28.02 -6.09 -2.99
CA LEU A 80 28.28 -4.91 -2.16
C LEU A 80 27.82 -5.17 -0.72
N LYS A 81 28.75 -5.11 0.24
CA LYS A 81 28.44 -5.27 1.66
C LYS A 81 27.64 -4.06 2.16
N ALA A 82 26.66 -4.31 3.03
CA ALA A 82 25.85 -3.25 3.64
C ALA A 82 26.69 -2.20 4.41
N SER A 83 27.86 -2.59 4.93
CA SER A 83 28.80 -1.65 5.57
C SER A 83 29.38 -0.65 4.58
N VAL A 84 29.78 -1.13 3.39
CA VAL A 84 30.30 -0.30 2.29
C VAL A 84 29.20 0.63 1.76
N ILE A 85 27.96 0.13 1.68
CA ILE A 85 26.81 0.97 1.32
C ILE A 85 26.63 2.07 2.36
N HIS A 86 26.67 1.74 3.66
CA HIS A 86 26.51 2.73 4.73
C HIS A 86 27.59 3.81 4.69
N GLU A 87 28.86 3.44 4.56
CA GLU A 87 29.97 4.39 4.43
C GLU A 87 29.78 5.33 3.24
N ARG A 88 29.43 4.80 2.07
CA ARG A 88 29.16 5.61 0.87
C ARG A 88 27.94 6.52 1.04
N LEU A 89 26.89 6.07 1.72
CA LEU A 89 25.72 6.90 2.01
C LEU A 89 26.07 8.06 2.95
N VAL A 90 26.93 7.83 3.95
CA VAL A 90 27.41 8.88 4.87
C VAL A 90 28.27 9.89 4.11
N ASP A 91 29.23 9.41 3.33
CA ASP A 91 30.22 10.22 2.62
C ASP A 91 29.61 11.04 1.47
N GLN A 92 28.82 10.40 0.61
CA GLN A 92 28.32 11.03 -0.63
C GLN A 92 26.95 11.67 -0.49
N TYR A 93 26.13 11.22 0.47
CA TYR A 93 24.74 11.65 0.62
C TYR A 93 24.42 12.20 2.02
N GLY A 94 25.40 12.31 2.91
CA GLY A 94 25.22 12.87 4.25
C GLY A 94 24.26 12.05 5.13
N PHE A 95 24.17 10.73 4.91
CA PHE A 95 23.20 9.89 5.59
C PHE A 95 23.39 9.87 7.12
N ALA A 96 22.46 10.48 7.85
CA ALA A 96 22.48 10.56 9.31
C ALA A 96 21.78 9.37 10.02
N GLY A 97 21.71 8.21 9.36
CA GLY A 97 21.11 6.99 9.91
C GLY A 97 22.16 5.96 10.34
N HIS A 98 21.82 5.12 11.30
CA HIS A 98 22.71 4.05 11.77
C HIS A 98 22.78 2.89 10.78
N TYR A 99 23.94 2.23 10.69
CA TYR A 99 24.19 1.05 9.86
C TYR A 99 23.08 -0.02 9.85
N PRO A 100 22.44 -0.40 10.98
CA PRO A 100 21.36 -1.39 10.96
C PRO A 100 20.14 -0.97 10.11
N ARG A 101 19.99 0.33 9.80
CA ARG A 101 18.95 0.82 8.89
C ARG A 101 19.25 0.53 7.42
N VAL A 102 20.53 0.34 7.08
CA VAL A 102 20.99 -0.03 5.73
C VAL A 102 20.97 -1.54 5.51
N LYS A 103 21.21 -2.32 6.57
CA LYS A 103 21.23 -3.79 6.50
C LYS A 103 19.84 -4.43 6.40
N ARG A 104 18.80 -3.76 6.92
CA ARG A 104 17.46 -4.32 7.12
C ARG A 104 16.60 -4.23 5.88
#